data_AF-A0A844A5Q5-F1
#
_entry.id   AF-A0A844A5Q5-F1
#
_cell.length_a   1.000
_cell.length_b   1.000
_cell.length_c   1.000
_cell.angle_alpha   90.00
_cell.angle_beta   90.00
_cell.angle_gamma   90.00
#
_symmetry.space_group_name_H-M   'P 1'
#
loop_
_entity.id
_entity.type
_entity.pdbx_description
1 polymer ?
#
loop_
_entity_poly.entity_id
_entity_poly.type
_entity_poly.pdbx_seq_one_letter_code
_entity_poly.pdbx_strand_id
1 'polypeptide(L)'
;MGSNFTIQPLLNKSEARVFKELDRIVVGCNPAWQVMAQVSLGEILRSRNADAYRCINAKRVDLLLVDGNCQPRHAIEYQGGAHHQAAAAARDAVKKEALRRAGIGSYEVVAGQTTPSELRRLVEKLVDKPNVA
;
A
#
# COMPACT_ATOMS: atom_id res chain seq x y z
N MET A 1 23.41 -14.86 21.58
CA MET A 1 22.49 -15.00 20.44
C MET A 1 23.33 -15.28 19.21
N GLY A 2 23.40 -16.55 18.76
CA GLY A 2 23.98 -16.91 17.48
C GLY A 2 22.84 -17.17 16.51
N SER A 3 22.42 -16.14 15.77
CA SER A 3 21.38 -16.26 14.76
C SER A 3 21.97 -15.84 13.42
N ASN A 4 21.85 -16.72 12.42
CA ASN A 4 22.30 -16.43 11.06
C ASN A 4 21.20 -15.66 10.34
N PHE A 5 21.53 -14.46 9.86
CA PHE A 5 20.65 -13.63 9.06
C PHE A 5 21.11 -13.65 7.60
N THR A 6 20.17 -13.79 6.68
CA THR A 6 20.42 -13.74 5.23
C THR A 6 19.47 -12.75 4.58
N ILE A 7 19.90 -12.18 3.45
CA ILE A 7 19.05 -11.28 2.65
C ILE A 7 17.93 -12.06 1.96
N GLN A 8 16.79 -11.41 1.73
CA GLN A 8 15.68 -11.92 0.92
C GLN A 8 15.04 -10.79 0.11
N PRO A 9 14.35 -11.08 -1.01
CA PRO A 9 13.57 -10.08 -1.74
C PRO A 9 12.48 -9.45 -0.87
N LEU A 10 12.26 -8.14 -1.02
CA LEU A 10 11.21 -7.42 -0.29
C LEU A 10 9.79 -7.83 -0.73
N LEU A 11 9.63 -8.13 -2.02
CA LEU A 11 8.35 -8.44 -2.65
C LEU A 11 8.44 -9.79 -3.38
N ASN A 12 7.32 -10.52 -3.41
CA ASN A 12 7.22 -11.69 -4.27
C ASN A 12 7.16 -11.29 -5.75
N LYS A 13 7.27 -12.27 -6.67
CA LYS A 13 7.33 -12.00 -8.12
C LYS A 13 6.15 -11.19 -8.65
N SER A 14 4.95 -11.43 -8.11
CA SER A 14 3.73 -10.80 -8.59
C SER A 14 3.56 -9.40 -8.00
N GLU A 15 3.80 -9.24 -6.69
CA GLU A 15 3.86 -7.93 -6.03
C GLU A 15 4.93 -7.03 -6.69
N ALA A 16 6.11 -7.57 -6.99
CA ALA A 16 7.17 -6.84 -7.66
C ALA A 16 6.78 -6.36 -9.06
N ARG A 17 5.92 -7.11 -9.77
CA ARG A 17 5.39 -6.67 -11.07
C ARG A 17 4.41 -5.52 -10.89
N VAL A 18 3.48 -5.63 -9.95
CA VAL A 18 2.51 -4.57 -9.65
C VAL A 18 3.22 -3.30 -9.18
N PHE A 19 4.22 -3.43 -8.30
CA PHE A 19 5.06 -2.33 -7.84
C PHE A 19 5.71 -1.58 -9.00
N LYS A 20 6.39 -2.29 -9.91
CA LYS A 20 7.06 -1.67 -11.07
C LYS A 20 6.10 -0.95 -12.01
N GLU A 21 4.92 -1.51 -12.23
CA GLU A 21 3.90 -0.86 -13.06
C GLU A 21 3.33 0.38 -12.35
N LEU A 22 2.98 0.27 -11.06
CA LEU A 22 2.54 1.42 -10.26
C LEU A 22 3.57 2.53 -10.26
N ASP A 23 4.84 2.22 -9.98
CA ASP A 23 5.92 3.20 -9.91
C ASP A 23 6.08 3.97 -11.24
N ARG A 24 6.10 3.25 -12.36
CA ARG A 24 6.15 3.86 -13.70
C ARG A 24 4.95 4.79 -13.95
N ILE A 25 3.75 4.37 -13.60
CA ILE A 25 2.54 5.16 -13.84
C ILE A 25 2.50 6.38 -12.92
N VAL A 26 2.79 6.21 -11.63
CA VAL A 26 2.76 7.27 -10.61
C VAL A 26 3.75 8.37 -10.95
N VAL A 27 5.01 8.03 -11.22
CA VAL A 27 6.04 9.00 -11.62
C VAL A 27 5.67 9.68 -12.94
N GLY A 28 5.08 8.93 -13.88
CA GLY A 28 4.57 9.49 -15.14
C GLY A 28 3.39 10.44 -14.97
N CYS A 29 2.53 10.22 -13.97
CA CYS A 29 1.41 11.10 -13.63
C CYS A 29 1.90 12.36 -12.89
N ASN A 30 2.75 12.19 -11.88
CA ASN A 30 3.35 13.28 -11.12
C ASN A 30 4.70 12.84 -10.52
N PRO A 31 5.84 13.39 -10.99
CA PRO A 31 7.17 12.97 -10.53
C PRO A 31 7.49 13.38 -9.09
N ALA A 32 6.66 14.21 -8.45
CA ALA A 32 6.78 14.49 -7.02
C ALA A 32 6.21 13.36 -6.13
N TRP A 33 5.41 12.45 -6.70
CA TRP A 33 4.83 11.32 -5.96
C TRP A 33 5.76 10.11 -5.98
N GLN A 34 5.59 9.23 -4.99
CA GLN A 34 6.40 8.03 -4.80
C GLN A 34 5.54 6.81 -4.48
N VAL A 35 6.03 5.62 -4.84
CA VAL A 35 5.48 4.33 -4.41
C VAL A 35 6.43 3.70 -3.40
N MET A 36 5.92 3.36 -2.22
CA MET A 36 6.66 2.64 -1.18
C MET A 36 6.09 1.24 -1.01
N ALA A 37 6.94 0.26 -0.66
CA ALA A 37 6.55 -1.13 -0.47
C ALA A 37 6.67 -1.59 0.99
N GLN A 38 5.78 -2.49 1.42
CA GLN A 38 5.77 -3.13 2.74
C GLN A 38 5.79 -2.14 3.92
N VAL A 39 5.05 -1.03 3.78
CA VAL A 39 5.04 0.07 4.76
C VAL A 39 4.28 -0.35 6.02
N SER A 40 4.92 -0.19 7.17
CA SER A 40 4.27 -0.41 8.48
C SER A 40 3.21 0.63 8.75
N LEU A 41 2.01 0.18 9.14
CA LEU A 41 0.94 1.09 9.57
C LEU A 41 1.33 1.87 10.82
N GLY A 42 2.18 1.32 11.68
CA GLY A 42 2.68 2.04 12.87
C GLY A 42 3.56 3.25 12.54
N GLU A 43 4.14 3.31 11.33
CA GLU A 43 4.96 4.44 10.90
C GLU A 43 4.11 5.57 10.29
N ILE A 44 2.98 5.23 9.68
CA ILE A 44 2.12 6.19 8.98
C ILE A 44 0.83 6.54 9.74
N LEU A 45 0.45 5.76 10.75
CA LEU A 45 -0.71 6.00 11.60
C LEU A 45 -0.29 6.16 13.07
N ARG A 46 -0.94 7.09 13.76
CA ARG A 46 -0.82 7.28 15.21
C ARG A 46 -2.21 7.21 15.84
N SER A 47 -2.27 6.73 17.08
CA SER A 47 -3.49 6.76 17.88
C SER A 47 -3.14 7.06 19.34
N ARG A 48 -3.97 7.88 20.00
CA ARG A 48 -3.88 8.09 21.46
C ARG A 48 -4.39 6.88 22.24
N ASN A 49 -5.17 6.01 21.61
CA ASN A 49 -5.61 4.75 22.20
C ASN A 49 -4.54 3.67 21.97
N ALA A 50 -3.90 3.23 23.06
CA ALA A 50 -2.81 2.27 23.03
C ALA A 50 -3.23 0.89 22.48
N ASP A 51 -4.45 0.43 22.77
CA ASP A 51 -4.98 -0.83 22.22
C ASP A 51 -5.15 -0.74 20.71
N ALA A 52 -5.76 0.36 20.24
CA ALA A 52 -5.92 0.59 18.81
C ALA A 52 -4.57 0.67 18.08
N TYR A 53 -3.58 1.36 18.69
CA TYR A 53 -2.23 1.43 18.14
C TYR A 53 -1.56 0.05 18.09
N ARG A 54 -1.65 -0.74 19.17
CA ARG A 54 -1.13 -2.12 19.20
C ARG A 54 -1.75 -2.98 18.10
N CYS A 55 -3.05 -2.82 17.84
CA CYS A 55 -3.71 -3.56 16.76
C CYS A 55 -3.11 -3.25 15.39
N ILE A 56 -2.68 -2.02 15.11
CA ILE A 56 -2.19 -1.64 13.77
C ILE A 56 -0.66 -1.68 13.63
N ASN A 57 0.11 -1.52 14.72
CA ASN A 57 1.56 -1.33 14.65
C ASN A 57 2.31 -2.52 14.04
N ALA A 58 1.80 -3.74 14.21
CA ALA A 58 2.36 -4.95 13.62
C ALA A 58 1.88 -5.23 12.17
N LYS A 59 1.01 -4.38 11.63
CA LYS A 59 0.43 -4.55 10.28
C LYS A 59 1.17 -3.69 9.27
N ARG A 60 1.20 -4.16 8.03
CA ARG A 60 1.79 -3.47 6.88
C ARG A 60 0.76 -3.34 5.76
N VAL A 61 0.93 -2.33 4.92
CA VAL A 61 0.31 -2.25 3.59
C VAL A 61 1.32 -2.75 2.58
N ASP A 62 0.85 -3.45 1.54
CA ASP A 62 1.74 -3.98 0.52
C ASP A 62 2.45 -2.86 -0.24
N LEU A 63 1.68 -1.85 -0.65
CA LEU A 63 2.15 -0.69 -1.40
C LEU A 63 1.46 0.59 -0.90
N LEU A 64 2.17 1.72 -0.94
CA LEU A 64 1.67 3.03 -0.49
C LEU A 64 2.06 4.11 -1.49
N LEU A 65 1.08 4.89 -1.93
CA LEU A 65 1.29 6.12 -2.68
C LEU A 65 1.49 7.29 -1.71
N VAL A 66 2.58 8.01 -1.91
CA VAL A 66 3.01 9.14 -1.08
C VAL A 66 3.16 10.36 -1.97
N ASP A 67 2.64 11.51 -1.55
CA ASP A 67 2.75 12.76 -2.31
C ASP A 67 4.09 13.48 -2.13
N GLY A 68 4.27 14.60 -2.83
CA GLY A 68 5.49 15.40 -2.77
C GLY A 68 5.83 16.02 -1.41
N ASN A 69 4.91 15.98 -0.45
CA ASN A 69 5.14 16.40 0.94
C ASN A 69 5.45 15.21 1.86
N CYS A 70 5.72 14.04 1.29
CA CYS A 70 5.90 12.80 2.02
C CYS A 70 4.65 12.36 2.82
N GLN A 71 3.45 12.81 2.43
CA GLN A 71 2.22 12.40 3.12
C GLN A 71 1.66 11.10 2.53
N PRO A 72 1.25 10.13 3.37
CA PRO A 72 0.59 8.92 2.91
C PRO A 72 -0.80 9.27 2.36
N ARG A 73 -1.10 8.90 1.11
CA ARG A 73 -2.38 9.25 0.45
C ARG A 73 -3.25 8.05 0.15
N HIS A 74 -2.66 6.99 -0.43
CA HIS A 74 -3.42 5.82 -0.87
C HIS A 74 -2.63 4.51 -0.66
N ALA A 75 -3.20 3.58 0.09
CA ALA A 75 -2.70 2.22 0.22
C ALA A 75 -3.24 1.33 -0.91
N ILE A 76 -2.36 0.50 -1.49
CA ILE A 76 -2.70 -0.51 -2.48
C ILE A 76 -2.34 -1.89 -1.90
N GLU A 77 -3.31 -2.79 -1.85
CA GLU A 77 -3.16 -4.16 -1.34
C GLU A 77 -3.21 -5.14 -2.51
N TYR A 78 -2.22 -6.02 -2.60
CA TYR A 78 -2.14 -7.01 -3.67
C TYR A 78 -2.75 -8.33 -3.20
N GLN A 79 -3.83 -8.76 -3.86
CA GLN A 79 -4.48 -10.02 -3.55
C GLN A 79 -4.01 -11.09 -4.55
N GLY A 80 -3.18 -12.02 -4.06
CA GLY A 80 -2.76 -13.21 -4.82
C GLY A 80 -3.88 -14.25 -4.95
N GLY A 81 -3.68 -15.26 -5.83
CA GLY A 81 -4.70 -16.28 -6.14
C GLY A 81 -5.01 -17.29 -5.03
N ALA A 82 -4.40 -17.19 -3.85
CA ALA A 82 -4.71 -18.05 -2.71
C ALA A 82 -5.81 -17.40 -1.86
N HIS A 83 -7.08 -17.71 -2.17
CA HIS A 83 -8.24 -17.16 -1.46
C HIS A 83 -8.29 -17.57 0.02
N HIS A 84 -8.26 -16.53 0.87
CA HIS A 84 -8.75 -16.33 2.23
C HIS A 84 -9.03 -17.53 3.16
N GLN A 85 -8.24 -17.60 4.24
CA GLN A 85 -8.69 -18.10 5.54
C GLN A 85 -9.55 -17.01 6.24
N ALA A 86 -10.60 -17.39 6.97
CA ALA A 86 -11.55 -16.47 7.63
C ALA A 86 -10.88 -15.39 8.54
N ALA A 87 -9.72 -15.70 9.12
CA ALA A 87 -8.93 -14.74 9.92
C ALA A 87 -8.34 -13.59 9.10
N ALA A 88 -8.26 -13.69 7.77
CA ALA A 88 -7.81 -12.61 6.89
C ALA A 88 -8.82 -11.45 6.87
N ALA A 89 -10.12 -11.77 6.78
CA ALA A 89 -11.18 -10.75 6.67
C ALA A 89 -11.23 -9.79 7.88
N ALA A 90 -11.14 -10.33 9.10
CA ALA A 90 -11.13 -9.50 10.31
C ALA A 90 -9.88 -8.60 10.40
N ARG A 91 -8.71 -9.11 9.98
CA ARG A 91 -7.46 -8.34 9.95
C ARG A 91 -7.52 -7.21 8.92
N ASP A 92 -8.06 -7.50 7.74
CA ASP A 92 -8.24 -6.52 6.68
C ASP A 92 -9.26 -5.44 7.06
N ALA A 93 -10.32 -5.80 7.77
CA ALA A 93 -11.29 -4.82 8.28
C ALA A 93 -10.63 -3.78 9.21
N VAL A 94 -9.77 -4.23 10.14
CA VAL A 94 -9.05 -3.32 11.05
C VAL A 94 -8.12 -2.38 10.26
N LYS A 95 -7.41 -2.91 9.25
CA LYS A 95 -6.51 -2.12 8.38
C LYS A 95 -7.29 -1.07 7.60
N LYS A 96 -8.34 -1.49 6.89
CA LYS A 96 -9.19 -0.61 6.08
C LYS A 96 -9.83 0.49 6.91
N GLU A 97 -10.35 0.17 8.10
CA GLU A 97 -10.97 1.16 8.97
C GLU A 97 -9.95 2.15 9.54
N ALA A 98 -8.76 1.69 9.91
CA ALA A 98 -7.70 2.58 10.40
C ALA A 98 -7.24 3.58 9.32
N LEU A 99 -7.03 3.10 8.08
CA LEU A 99 -6.70 3.94 6.93
C LEU A 99 -7.82 4.94 6.63
N ARG A 100 -9.07 4.48 6.60
CA ARG A 100 -10.25 5.33 6.36
C ARG A 100 -10.37 6.45 7.39
N ARG A 101 -10.19 6.14 8.68
CA ARG A 101 -10.22 7.15 9.76
C ARG A 101 -9.08 8.16 9.67
N ALA A 102 -7.96 7.78 9.07
CA ALA A 102 -6.83 8.67 8.83
C ALA A 102 -6.92 9.44 7.51
N GLY A 103 -7.98 9.26 6.72
CA GLY A 103 -8.14 9.91 5.41
C GLY A 103 -7.29 9.30 4.30
N ILE A 104 -6.73 8.11 4.51
CA ILE A 104 -5.93 7.39 3.50
C ILE A 104 -6.85 6.47 2.70
N GLY A 105 -6.87 6.63 1.37
CA GLY A 105 -7.63 5.74 0.50
C GLY A 105 -7.07 4.31 0.50
N SER A 106 -7.91 3.29 0.33
CA SER A 106 -7.48 1.89 0.29
C SER A 106 -8.07 1.20 -0.94
N TYR A 107 -7.21 0.56 -1.73
CA TYR A 107 -7.58 -0.10 -2.97
C TYR A 107 -6.97 -1.50 -3.05
N GLU A 108 -7.68 -2.42 -3.68
CA GLU A 108 -7.22 -3.79 -3.89
C GLU A 108 -6.88 -4.01 -5.36
N VAL A 109 -5.74 -4.64 -5.62
CA VAL A 109 -5.30 -5.10 -6.93
C VAL A 109 -5.33 -6.62 -6.91
N VAL A 110 -6.27 -7.21 -7.67
CA VAL A 110 -6.50 -8.66 -7.65
C VAL A 110 -5.78 -9.31 -8.82
N ALA A 111 -4.95 -10.31 -8.52
CA ALA A 111 -4.20 -11.06 -9.51
C ALA A 111 -5.12 -11.63 -10.61
N GLY A 112 -4.79 -11.34 -11.87
CA GLY A 112 -5.54 -11.86 -13.02
C GLY A 112 -6.87 -11.14 -13.31
N GLN A 113 -7.33 -10.25 -12.42
CA GLN A 113 -8.53 -9.44 -12.65
C GLN A 113 -8.17 -7.99 -13.00
N THR A 114 -7.23 -7.40 -12.28
CA THR A 114 -6.80 -6.02 -12.55
C THR A 114 -5.81 -5.99 -13.71
N THR A 115 -6.23 -5.41 -14.82
CA THR A 115 -5.38 -5.17 -15.99
C THR A 115 -4.46 -3.96 -15.77
N PRO A 116 -3.33 -3.86 -16.51
CA PRO A 116 -2.47 -2.66 -16.47
C PRO A 116 -3.21 -1.36 -16.80
N SER A 117 -4.20 -1.41 -17.71
CA SER A 117 -5.01 -0.25 -18.08
C SER A 117 -5.95 0.20 -16.96
N GLU A 118 -6.52 -0.73 -16.21
CA GLU A 118 -7.34 -0.41 -15.03
C GLU A 118 -6.49 0.16 -13.90
N LEU A 119 -5.31 -0.43 -13.68
CA LEU A 119 -4.33 0.10 -12.72
C LEU A 119 -3.92 1.53 -13.07
N ARG A 120 -3.69 1.81 -14.36
CA ARG A 120 -3.41 3.17 -14.85
C ARG A 120 -4.56 4.13 -14.57
N ARG A 121 -5.79 3.75 -14.95
CA ARG A 121 -6.99 4.57 -14.71
C ARG A 121 -7.23 4.82 -13.23
N LEU A 122 -6.89 3.86 -12.36
CA LEU A 122 -6.93 4.05 -10.93
C LEU A 122 -5.93 5.13 -10.52
N VAL A 123 -4.64 4.98 -10.87
CA VAL A 123 -3.59 5.94 -10.50
C VAL A 123 -3.91 7.35 -11.02
N GLU A 124 -4.37 7.49 -12.27
CA GLU A 124 -4.75 8.78 -12.87
C GLU A 124 -5.88 9.50 -12.12
N LYS A 125 -6.72 8.77 -11.37
CA LYS A 125 -7.76 9.35 -10.50
C LYS A 125 -7.24 9.73 -9.11
N LEU A 126 -6.17 9.09 -8.64
CA LEU A 126 -5.66 9.23 -7.28
C LEU A 126 -4.52 10.24 -7.18
N VAL A 127 -3.67 10.28 -8.20
CA VAL A 127 -2.48 11.13 -8.23
C VAL A 127 -2.84 12.47 -8.84
N ASP A 128 -2.77 13.51 -8.03
CA ASP A 128 -2.99 14.88 -8.48
C ASP A 128 -1.96 15.24 -9.57
N LYS A 129 -2.42 15.88 -10.65
CA LYS A 129 -1.52 16.37 -11.69
C LYS A 129 -0.56 17.41 -11.11
N PRO A 130 0.67 17.53 -11.63
CA PRO A 130 1.57 18.59 -11.22
C PRO A 130 0.87 19.94 -11.40
N ASN A 131 0.99 20.82 -10.42
CA ASN A 131 0.64 22.22 -10.63
C ASN A 131 1.59 22.75 -11.71
N VAL A 132 1.06 22.98 -12.91
CA VAL A 132 1.78 23.71 -13.95
C VAL A 132 1.75 25.16 -13.48
N ALA A 133 2.87 25.60 -12.90
CA ALA A 133 3.10 27.01 -12.60
C ALA A 133 3.24 27.81 -13.91
#